data_AF-A0A2V8P5H6-F1
#
_entry.id   AF-A0A2V8P5H6-F1
#
_cell.length_a   1.000
_cell.length_b   1.000
_cell.length_c   1.000
_cell.angle_alpha   90.00
_cell.angle_beta   90.00
_cell.angle_gamma   90.00
#
_symmetry.space_group_name_H-M   'P 1'
#
loop_
_entity.id
_entity.type
_entity.pdbx_description
1 polymer ?
#
loop_
_entity_poly.entity_id
_entity_poly.type
_entity_poly.pdbx_seq_one_letter_code
_entity_poly.pdbx_strand_id
1 'polypeptide(L)'
;MREQPRDLETIERWLQAVITEPAGIIAGLASEEAQRNIDVSAEQIEEIVTRSNTLTATQRLAIYGNAYFARLQECLRAEFPVLLHALG
;
A
#
# COMPACT_ATOMS: atom_id res chain seq x y z
N MET A 1 2.96 6.83 -28.50
CA MET A 1 4.18 6.57 -27.72
C MET A 1 3.90 5.35 -26.86
N ARG A 2 4.69 4.28 -26.94
CA ARG A 2 4.64 3.22 -25.92
C ARG A 2 5.42 3.77 -24.73
N GLU A 3 4.75 4.01 -23.62
CA GLU A 3 5.44 4.36 -22.38
C GLU A 3 6.45 3.26 -22.05
N GLN A 4 7.68 3.65 -21.70
CA GLN A 4 8.63 2.66 -21.20
C GLN A 4 8.08 2.10 -19.89
N PRO A 5 8.04 0.77 -19.72
CA PRO A 5 7.59 0.18 -18.47
C PRO A 5 8.51 0.66 -17.35
N ARG A 6 7.90 1.12 -16.25
CA ARG A 6 8.62 1.44 -15.01
C ARG A 6 9.39 0.19 -14.55
N ASP A 7 10.59 0.40 -14.01
CA ASP A 7 11.35 -0.72 -13.46
C ASP A 7 10.67 -1.30 -12.21
N LEU A 8 11.03 -2.54 -11.88
CA LEU A 8 10.43 -3.26 -10.77
C LEU A 8 10.71 -2.59 -9.43
N GLU A 9 11.92 -2.07 -9.24
CA GLU A 9 12.32 -1.43 -7.99
C GLU A 9 11.44 -0.22 -7.68
N THR A 10 11.17 0.62 -8.67
CA THR A 10 10.29 1.79 -8.55
C THR A 10 8.87 1.36 -8.15
N ILE A 11 8.34 0.31 -8.78
CA ILE A 11 6.99 -0.21 -8.49
C ILE A 11 6.93 -0.76 -7.07
N GLU A 12 7.92 -1.53 -6.65
CA GLU A 12 7.97 -2.16 -5.33
C GLU A 12 8.11 -1.13 -4.21
N ARG A 13 9.01 -0.15 -4.38
CA ARG A 13 9.18 0.97 -3.42
C ARG A 13 7.91 1.80 -3.29
N TRP A 14 7.27 2.12 -4.41
CA TRP A 14 5.99 2.82 -4.41
C TRP A 14 4.92 2.01 -3.68
N LEU A 15 4.74 0.74 -4.03
CA LEU A 15 3.72 -0.12 -3.42
C LEU A 15 3.94 -0.23 -1.91
N GLN A 16 5.19 -0.46 -1.48
CA GLN A 16 5.56 -0.53 -0.07
C GLN A 16 5.15 0.75 0.65
N ALA A 17 5.60 1.92 0.18
CA ALA A 17 5.29 3.21 0.80
C ALA A 17 3.77 3.43 0.96
N VAL A 18 3.00 3.09 -0.08
CA VAL A 18 1.53 3.24 -0.06
C VAL A 18 0.85 2.30 0.94
N ILE A 19 1.24 1.02 1.00
CA ILE A 19 0.54 0.03 1.83
C ILE A 19 0.99 0.02 3.29
N THR A 20 2.15 0.60 3.60
CA THR A 20 2.67 0.70 4.97
C THR A 20 2.30 2.01 5.69
N GLU A 21 1.65 2.96 5.01
CA GLU A 21 1.20 4.21 5.61
C GLU A 21 0.12 3.98 6.68
N PRO A 22 0.36 4.34 7.96
CA PRO A 22 -0.60 4.12 9.05
C PRO A 22 -1.95 4.82 8.87
N ALA A 23 -1.99 5.97 8.20
CA ALA A 23 -3.22 6.69 7.92
C ALA A 23 -4.03 6.11 6.73
N GLY A 24 -3.58 4.99 6.15
CA GLY A 24 -4.26 4.25 5.09
C GLY A 24 -3.88 4.69 3.68
N ILE A 25 -4.47 4.02 2.68
CA ILE A 25 -4.02 4.11 1.28
C ILE A 25 -4.04 5.53 0.69
N ILE A 26 -5.07 6.33 1.00
CA ILE A 26 -5.16 7.70 0.45
C ILE A 26 -4.03 8.58 1.00
N ALA A 27 -3.74 8.47 2.29
CA ALA A 27 -2.58 9.14 2.88
C ALA A 27 -1.28 8.59 2.31
N GLY A 28 -1.19 7.27 2.08
CA GLY A 28 -0.02 6.62 1.52
C GLY A 28 0.30 7.10 0.12
N LEU A 29 -0.72 7.26 -0.73
CA LEU A 29 -0.59 7.87 -2.05
C LEU A 29 -0.10 9.31 -1.95
N ALA A 30 -0.60 10.10 -1.00
CA ALA A 30 -0.16 11.48 -0.80
C ALA A 30 1.20 11.61 -0.08
N SER A 31 1.79 10.51 0.40
CA SER A 31 3.06 10.54 1.11
C SER A 31 4.20 10.95 0.18
N GLU A 32 5.16 11.71 0.72
CA GLU A 32 6.33 12.13 -0.08
C GLU A 32 7.11 10.93 -0.62
N GLU A 33 7.15 9.81 0.12
CA GLU A 33 7.87 8.60 -0.31
C GLU A 33 7.20 7.92 -1.50
N ALA A 34 5.88 7.80 -1.51
CA ALA A 34 5.16 7.30 -2.68
C ALA A 34 5.34 8.23 -3.87
N GLN A 35 5.12 9.54 -3.67
CA GLN A 35 5.21 10.56 -4.72
C GLN A 35 6.60 10.64 -5.37
N ARG A 36 7.68 10.41 -4.60
CA ARG A 36 9.05 10.34 -5.15
C ARG A 36 9.27 9.19 -6.12
N ASN A 37 8.55 8.07 -5.96
CA ASN A 37 8.69 6.89 -6.83
C ASN A 37 7.70 6.95 -8.01
N ILE A 38 6.42 7.23 -7.72
CA ILE A 38 5.39 7.41 -8.74
C ILE A 38 4.48 8.56 -8.28
N ASP A 39 4.57 9.68 -9.00
CA ASP A 39 3.70 10.83 -8.85
C ASP A 39 2.32 10.50 -9.44
N VAL A 40 1.36 10.15 -8.57
CA VAL A 40 0.00 9.80 -8.96
C VAL A 40 -0.98 10.21 -7.86
N SER A 41 -2.09 10.82 -8.25
CA SER A 41 -3.16 11.15 -7.32
C SER A 41 -4.10 9.96 -7.08
N ALA A 42 -4.96 10.06 -6.07
CA ALA A 42 -5.97 9.04 -5.79
C ALA A 42 -6.99 8.89 -6.95
N GLU A 43 -7.23 9.95 -7.71
CA GLU A 43 -8.13 9.95 -8.87
C GLU A 43 -7.49 9.28 -10.10
N GLN A 44 -6.16 9.34 -10.22
CA GLN A 44 -5.40 8.80 -11.35
C GLN A 44 -4.80 7.41 -11.08
N ILE A 45 -5.00 6.88 -9.88
CA ILE A 45 -4.42 5.61 -9.44
C ILE A 45 -4.72 4.42 -10.36
N GLU A 46 -5.83 4.46 -11.09
CA GLU A 46 -6.22 3.41 -12.04
C GLU A 46 -5.29 3.33 -13.27
N GLU A 47 -4.45 4.34 -13.50
CA GLU A 47 -3.35 4.32 -14.48
C GLU A 47 -2.18 3.42 -14.05
N ILE A 48 -2.06 3.15 -12.75
CA ILE A 48 -0.98 2.33 -12.16
C ILE A 48 -1.51 0.95 -11.76
N VAL A 49 -2.64 0.91 -11.06
CA VAL A 49 -3.26 -0.32 -10.57
C VAL A 49 -4.65 -0.42 -11.17
N THR A 50 -4.89 -1.44 -11.98
CA THR A 50 -6.22 -1.63 -12.57
C THR A 50 -7.29 -1.86 -11.50
N ARG A 51 -8.53 -1.42 -11.77
CA ARG A 51 -9.67 -1.88 -11.00
C ARG A 51 -10.00 -3.35 -11.30
N SER A 52 -10.82 -3.97 -10.45
CA SER A 52 -11.49 -5.24 -10.78
C SER A 52 -12.96 -5.01 -11.12
N ASN A 53 -13.69 -6.09 -11.39
CA ASN A 53 -15.14 -6.04 -11.61
C ASN A 53 -15.91 -5.54 -10.37
N THR A 54 -15.37 -5.72 -9.17
CA THR A 54 -16.07 -5.43 -7.91
C THR A 54 -15.34 -4.43 -7.00
N LEU A 55 -14.08 -4.13 -7.27
CA LEU A 55 -13.25 -3.27 -6.42
C LEU A 55 -12.56 -2.19 -7.25
N THR A 56 -12.54 -0.97 -6.72
CA THR A 56 -11.67 0.10 -7.21
C THR A 56 -10.20 -0.25 -6.97
N ALA A 57 -9.28 0.43 -7.65
CA ALA A 57 -7.85 0.27 -7.41
C ALA A 57 -7.44 0.56 -5.96
N THR A 58 -8.00 1.62 -5.35
CA THR A 58 -7.77 1.95 -3.93
C THR A 58 -8.24 0.85 -2.99
N GLN A 59 -9.41 0.26 -3.25
CA GLN A 59 -9.92 -0.87 -2.46
C GLN A 59 -9.03 -2.12 -2.62
N ARG A 60 -8.50 -2.38 -3.82
CA ARG A 60 -7.54 -3.47 -4.03
C ARG A 60 -6.27 -3.25 -3.22
N LEU A 61 -5.71 -2.04 -3.24
CA LEU A 61 -4.54 -1.70 -2.44
C LEU A 61 -4.81 -1.82 -0.94
N ALA A 62 -6.01 -1.45 -0.48
CA ALA A 62 -6.40 -1.57 0.92
C ALA A 62 -6.39 -3.03 1.40
N ILE A 63 -6.71 -4.01 0.54
CA ILE A 63 -6.57 -5.43 0.88
C ILE A 63 -5.11 -5.77 1.23
N TYR A 64 -4.15 -5.29 0.43
CA TYR A 64 -2.73 -5.54 0.68
C TYR A 64 -2.24 -4.83 1.95
N GLY A 65 -2.62 -3.57 2.17
CA GLY A 65 -2.27 -2.84 3.40
C GLY A 65 -2.81 -3.52 4.66
N ASN A 66 -4.10 -3.91 4.64
CA ASN A 66 -4.72 -4.62 5.77
C ASN A 66 -4.06 -5.99 6.01
N ALA A 67 -3.78 -6.75 4.94
CA ALA A 67 -3.13 -8.05 5.07
C ALA A 67 -1.69 -7.92 5.61
N TYR A 68 -0.95 -6.92 5.17
CA TYR A 68 0.40 -6.63 5.68
C TYR A 68 0.36 -6.33 7.18
N PHE A 69 -0.54 -5.45 7.62
CA PHE A 69 -0.70 -5.11 9.03
C PHE A 69 -1.11 -6.33 9.87
N ALA A 70 -2.09 -7.12 9.40
CA ALA A 70 -2.50 -8.35 10.08
C ALA A 70 -1.34 -9.34 10.21
N ARG A 71 -0.51 -9.47 9.17
CA ARG A 71 0.65 -10.35 9.20
C ARG A 71 1.71 -9.89 10.20
N LEU A 72 1.94 -8.58 10.31
CA LEU A 72 2.82 -8.03 11.35
C LEU A 72 2.31 -8.36 12.75
N GLN A 73 1.00 -8.22 13.00
CA GLN A 73 0.41 -8.59 14.29
C GLN A 73 0.56 -10.09 14.59
N GLU A 74 0.40 -10.97 13.59
CA GLU A 74 0.65 -12.40 13.75
C GLU A 74 2.11 -12.70 14.12
N CYS A 75 3.08 -12.05 13.46
CA CYS A 75 4.49 -12.21 13.78
C CYS A 75 4.79 -11.72 15.21
N LEU A 76 4.28 -10.55 15.57
CA LEU A 76 4.45 -10.00 16.92
C LEU A 76 3.80 -10.87 18.00
N ARG A 77 2.72 -11.59 17.69
CA ARG A 77 2.10 -12.55 18.62
C ARG A 77 3.07 -13.61 19.10
N ALA A 78 3.92 -14.11 18.20
CA ALA A 78 4.82 -15.22 18.49
C ALA A 78 5.91 -14.83 19.51
N GLU A 79 6.38 -13.58 19.45
CA GLU A 79 7.49 -13.10 20.29
C GLU A 79 7.03 -12.22 21.46
N PHE A 80 5.94 -11.46 21.28
CA PHE A 80 5.46 -10.46 22.23
C PHE A 80 3.94 -10.56 22.46
N PRO A 81 3.44 -11.64 23.07
CA PRO A 81 2.01 -11.91 23.18
C PRO A 81 1.23 -10.83 23.95
N VAL A 82 1.87 -10.13 24.89
CA VAL A 82 1.24 -9.03 25.67
C VAL A 82 1.08 -7.76 24.84
N LEU A 83 1.94 -7.52 23.84
CA LEU A 83 1.91 -6.31 23.01
C LEU A 83 0.57 -6.18 22.26
N LEU A 84 -0.02 -7.30 21.85
CA LEU A 84 -1.30 -7.30 21.15
C LEU A 84 -2.45 -6.76 22.00
N HIS A 85 -2.43 -7.00 23.32
CA HIS A 85 -3.43 -6.43 24.22
C HIS A 85 -3.33 -4.90 24.34
N ALA A 86 -2.13 -4.35 24.14
CA ALA A 86 -1.92 -2.90 24.15
C ALA A 86 -2.31 -2.23 22.83
N LEU A 87 -2.33 -2.98 21.72
CA LEU A 87 -2.68 -2.47 20.39
C LEU A 87 -4.19 -2.40 20.13
N GLY A 88 -5.03 -2.98 21.02
CA GLY A 88 -6.49 -3.00 20.91
C GLY A 88 -7.01 -4.31 20.34
#